data_AF-A0A5D2WM81-F1
#
_entry.id   AF-A0A5D2WM81-F1
#
_cell.length_a   1.000
_cell.length_b   1.000
_cell.length_c   1.000
_cell.angle_alpha   90.00
_cell.angle_beta   90.00
_cell.angle_gamma   90.00
#
_symmetry.space_group_name_H-M   'P 1'
#
loop_
_entity.id
_entity.type
_entity.pdbx_description
1 polymer ?
#
loop_
_entity_poly.entity_id
_entity_poly.type
_entity_poly.pdbx_seq_one_letter_code
_entity_poly.pdbx_strand_id
1 'polypeptide(L)'
;MDCCSFSSSLSLSLSLMLKPRPPLMTINYNGNSQWSKRKKKMHCLLQVSAISYQNFIHFALNETKRHTLLLPSPLQEKYGSMIAMDEQTRLEMLSFETPKIRLLRSMSIEGEAMQVLDFAAFPKPEFDLPIFCGNFFTTANMNIVVLDLNPLHDVTSRRDYKEKYYDHLLPLGLKYTELLPWGGKLTSESIKFFSPIVIWTKFSSSNSKHEVLYSAFMEYYKAWLELMEQAVEDTDPSQITCNLEAQHRYLTWRAEKDPGHGVLKRLIGEKLAKDLLRNFLFSGIDELGSKTFLDYFPEYSIEDGTINEKRSIIGKGFENRPWDKNGEFIGNDLRN
;
A
#
# COMPACT_ATOMS: atom_id res chain seq x y z
N MET A 1 7.92 59.10 12.11
CA MET A 1 8.43 60.45 12.41
C MET A 1 9.92 60.27 12.59
N ASP A 2 10.83 60.54 11.66
CA ASP A 2 10.84 61.28 10.38
C ASP A 2 11.94 60.60 9.51
N CYS A 3 11.65 60.20 8.26
CA CYS A 3 11.75 60.96 7.00
C CYS A 3 13.17 61.43 6.61
N CYS A 4 13.66 60.85 5.49
CA CYS A 4 14.40 61.45 4.35
C CYS A 4 15.38 60.38 3.79
N SER A 5 15.08 59.63 2.73
CA SER A 5 14.97 60.01 1.30
C SER A 5 16.29 60.49 0.70
N PHE A 6 16.93 59.62 -0.10
CA PHE A 6 17.61 60.05 -1.33
C PHE A 6 17.48 58.96 -2.40
N SER A 7 16.86 59.36 -3.51
CA SER A 7 16.75 58.67 -4.78
C SER A 7 18.01 58.93 -5.61
N SER A 8 18.43 57.96 -6.41
CA SER A 8 18.89 58.25 -7.77
C SER A 8 18.66 57.05 -8.69
N SER A 9 17.84 57.31 -9.69
CA SER A 9 17.58 56.53 -10.89
C SER A 9 18.75 56.64 -11.86
N LEU A 10 19.13 55.54 -12.51
CA LEU A 10 19.75 55.56 -13.82
C LEU A 10 19.15 54.45 -14.67
N SER A 11 18.25 54.88 -15.55
CA SER A 11 17.76 54.18 -16.72
C SER A 11 18.87 54.13 -17.77
N LEU A 12 19.02 52.98 -18.42
CA LEU A 12 19.51 52.93 -19.79
C LEU A 12 18.79 51.84 -20.56
N SER A 13 18.11 52.32 -21.59
CA SER A 13 17.20 51.67 -22.50
C SER A 13 17.92 51.08 -23.71
N LEU A 14 17.23 50.11 -24.31
CA LEU A 14 17.29 49.66 -25.71
C LEU A 14 18.60 49.03 -26.21
N SER A 15 18.48 47.78 -26.70
CA SER A 15 18.48 47.53 -28.16
C SER A 15 18.02 46.10 -28.45
N LEU A 16 16.81 45.95 -28.98
CA LEU A 16 16.39 44.76 -29.73
C LEU A 16 17.26 44.64 -30.99
N MET A 17 17.95 43.52 -31.15
CA MET A 17 18.53 43.13 -32.44
C MET A 17 17.94 41.79 -32.87
N LEU A 18 16.88 41.92 -33.67
CA LEU A 18 16.29 40.86 -34.49
C LEU A 18 17.36 40.27 -35.41
N LYS A 19 17.66 38.97 -35.27
CA LYS A 19 18.49 38.23 -36.23
C LYS A 19 17.64 37.75 -37.42
N PRO A 20 18.21 37.68 -38.64
CA PRO A 20 17.43 37.60 -39.87
C PRO A 20 16.93 36.19 -40.20
N ARG A 21 15.81 36.14 -40.94
CA ARG A 21 15.24 34.94 -41.57
C ARG A 21 16.20 34.36 -42.64
N PRO A 22 16.32 33.03 -42.78
CA PRO A 22 16.97 32.43 -43.93
C PRO A 22 16.03 32.36 -45.15
N PRO A 23 16.56 32.40 -46.39
CA PRO A 23 15.78 32.47 -47.62
C PRO A 23 15.20 31.12 -48.05
N LEU A 24 14.14 31.19 -48.87
CA LEU A 24 13.40 30.08 -49.47
C LEU A 24 13.93 29.73 -50.88
N MET A 25 13.70 28.48 -51.28
CA MET A 25 13.94 27.79 -52.57
C MET A 25 15.31 27.13 -52.71
N THR A 26 15.43 25.85 -53.10
CA THR A 26 14.78 25.18 -54.24
C THR A 26 14.73 23.65 -54.01
N ILE A 27 13.71 22.99 -54.57
CA ILE A 27 13.58 21.52 -54.65
C ILE A 27 14.59 20.98 -55.67
N ASN A 28 15.34 19.94 -55.29
CA ASN A 28 16.03 19.08 -56.27
C ASN A 28 15.96 17.62 -55.83
N TYR A 29 15.50 16.77 -56.74
CA TYR A 29 15.35 15.32 -56.61
C TYR A 29 16.66 14.61 -56.96
N ASN A 30 17.17 13.81 -56.03
CA ASN A 30 18.02 12.61 -56.22
C ASN A 30 18.33 12.12 -54.80
N GLY A 31 18.07 10.89 -54.36
CA GLY A 31 18.37 9.62 -55.01
C GLY A 31 19.33 8.87 -54.08
N ASN A 32 18.80 7.83 -53.41
CA ASN A 32 19.47 6.77 -52.63
C ASN A 32 19.75 6.89 -51.12
N SER A 33 19.20 5.84 -50.46
CA SER A 33 19.73 5.07 -49.32
C SER A 33 19.81 5.72 -47.94
N GLN A 34 18.82 5.42 -47.09
CA GLN A 34 18.99 4.52 -45.93
C GLN A 34 17.67 4.47 -45.14
N TRP A 35 17.02 3.30 -45.16
CA TRP A 35 15.86 3.01 -44.32
C TRP A 35 16.28 2.90 -42.84
N SER A 36 16.38 4.03 -42.15
CA SER A 36 16.35 4.03 -40.69
C SER A 36 14.89 3.93 -40.24
N LYS A 37 14.45 2.71 -39.91
CA LYS A 37 13.20 2.51 -39.18
C LYS A 37 13.39 3.05 -37.77
N ARG A 38 13.17 4.36 -37.56
CA ARG A 38 12.87 4.91 -36.23
C ARG A 38 11.51 4.35 -35.80
N LYS A 39 11.52 3.15 -35.20
CA LYS A 39 10.43 2.72 -34.33
C LYS A 39 10.42 3.69 -33.15
N LYS A 40 9.62 4.76 -33.24
CA LYS A 40 9.13 5.45 -32.05
C LYS A 40 8.42 4.38 -31.23
N LYS A 41 9.06 3.92 -30.15
CA LYS A 41 8.38 3.18 -29.08
C LYS A 41 7.32 4.16 -28.55
N MET A 42 6.09 4.04 -29.05
CA MET A 42 4.94 4.69 -28.45
C MET A 42 4.80 3.98 -27.10
N HIS A 43 5.38 4.55 -26.05
CA HIS A 43 4.97 4.20 -24.70
C HIS A 43 3.51 4.64 -24.63
N CYS A 44 2.59 3.69 -24.73
CA CYS A 44 1.18 3.92 -24.41
C CYS A 44 1.16 4.21 -22.91
N LEU A 45 1.26 5.49 -22.57
CA LEU A 45 1.10 5.96 -21.20
C LEU A 45 -0.36 5.71 -20.86
N LEU A 46 -0.60 4.72 -20.01
CA LEU A 46 -1.93 4.50 -19.46
C LEU A 46 -2.34 5.73 -18.67
N GLN A 47 -3.50 6.27 -19.01
CA GLN A 47 -4.13 7.28 -18.19
C GLN A 47 -4.53 6.61 -16.87
N VAL A 48 -4.22 7.27 -15.75
CA VAL A 48 -4.47 6.72 -14.40
C VAL A 48 -5.94 6.41 -14.18
N SER A 49 -6.83 7.24 -14.71
CA SER A 49 -8.28 7.03 -14.67
C SER A 49 -8.76 5.79 -15.43
N ALA A 50 -7.93 5.19 -16.29
CA ALA A 50 -8.26 3.92 -16.96
C ALA A 50 -8.04 2.69 -16.06
N ILE A 51 -7.39 2.87 -14.90
CA ILE A 51 -7.17 1.82 -13.90
C ILE A 51 -8.21 2.04 -12.81
N SER A 52 -9.02 1.02 -12.52
CA SER A 52 -9.93 1.03 -11.37
C SER A 52 -9.72 -0.25 -10.57
N TYR A 53 -9.56 -0.07 -9.26
CA TYR A 53 -9.43 -1.18 -8.31
C TYR A 53 -10.77 -1.78 -7.90
N GLN A 54 -11.90 -1.25 -8.39
CA GLN A 54 -13.24 -1.78 -8.09
C GLN A 54 -13.38 -3.25 -8.51
N ASN A 55 -12.75 -3.66 -9.61
CA ASN A 55 -12.76 -5.05 -10.03
C ASN A 55 -12.11 -6.00 -9.01
N PHE A 56 -11.09 -5.54 -8.28
CA PHE A 56 -10.43 -6.31 -7.22
C PHE A 56 -11.39 -6.50 -6.04
N ILE A 57 -12.06 -5.42 -5.63
CA ILE A 57 -13.04 -5.44 -4.55
C ILE A 57 -14.22 -6.34 -4.93
N HIS A 58 -14.81 -6.16 -6.12
CA HIS A 58 -15.91 -6.99 -6.60
C HIS A 58 -15.54 -8.47 -6.67
N PHE A 59 -14.36 -8.81 -7.19
CA PHE A 59 -13.87 -10.18 -7.18
C PHE A 59 -13.82 -10.73 -5.75
N ALA A 60 -13.15 -10.01 -4.84
CA ALA A 60 -12.97 -10.46 -3.46
C ALA A 60 -14.32 -10.70 -2.78
N LEU A 61 -15.23 -9.72 -2.81
CA LEU A 61 -16.55 -9.85 -2.17
C LEU A 61 -17.39 -10.98 -2.77
N ASN A 62 -17.34 -11.17 -4.09
CA ASN A 62 -18.05 -12.27 -4.75
C ASN A 62 -17.46 -13.62 -4.40
N GLU A 63 -16.13 -13.72 -4.29
CA GLU A 63 -15.47 -14.96 -3.87
C GLU A 63 -15.80 -15.24 -2.41
N THR A 64 -15.69 -14.28 -1.48
CA THR A 64 -16.04 -14.47 -0.06
C THR A 64 -17.45 -15.02 0.11
N LYS A 65 -18.43 -14.51 -0.65
CA LYS A 65 -19.83 -14.96 -0.61
C LYS A 65 -20.02 -16.43 -1.01
N ARG A 66 -19.07 -17.03 -1.74
CA ARG A 66 -19.10 -18.46 -2.09
C ARG A 66 -18.65 -19.34 -0.92
N HIS A 67 -17.80 -18.81 -0.05
CA HIS A 67 -17.22 -19.54 1.08
C HIS A 67 -17.97 -19.30 2.40
N THR A 68 -18.62 -18.14 2.57
CA THR A 68 -19.31 -17.79 3.82
C THR A 68 -20.36 -16.71 3.64
N LEU A 69 -21.24 -16.55 4.63
CA LEU A 69 -22.22 -15.47 4.68
C LEU A 69 -21.51 -14.15 5.00
N LEU A 70 -21.62 -13.19 4.08
CA LEU A 70 -21.06 -11.86 4.22
C LEU A 70 -22.14 -10.88 4.70
N LEU A 71 -21.96 -10.32 5.91
CA LEU A 71 -22.89 -9.38 6.53
C LEU A 71 -22.30 -7.97 6.50
N PRO A 72 -23.09 -6.90 6.27
CA PRO A 72 -22.62 -5.53 6.43
C PRO A 72 -22.14 -5.30 7.87
N SER A 73 -20.96 -4.68 8.02
CA SER A 73 -20.47 -4.25 9.33
C SER A 73 -21.23 -3.00 9.80
N PRO A 74 -21.42 -2.78 11.11
CA PRO A 74 -21.96 -1.51 11.64
C PRO A 74 -21.18 -0.27 11.17
N LEU A 75 -19.89 -0.42 10.83
CA LEU A 75 -19.07 0.66 10.27
C LEU A 75 -19.62 1.20 8.94
N GLN A 76 -20.37 0.39 8.19
CA GLN A 76 -20.91 0.78 6.89
C GLN A 76 -21.92 1.93 7.00
N GLU A 77 -22.59 2.08 8.16
CA GLU A 77 -23.51 3.19 8.42
C GLU A 77 -22.80 4.55 8.54
N LYS A 78 -21.56 4.53 9.04
CA LYS A 78 -20.73 5.73 9.23
C LYS A 78 -19.79 5.99 8.04
N TYR A 79 -19.30 4.93 7.39
CA TYR A 79 -18.30 4.98 6.32
C TYR A 79 -18.86 4.37 5.04
N GLY A 80 -19.27 5.21 4.09
CA GLY A 80 -19.79 4.79 2.78
C GLY A 80 -19.00 5.38 1.62
N SER A 81 -19.25 6.65 1.30
CA SER A 81 -18.50 7.35 0.26
C SER A 81 -18.31 8.81 0.64
N MET A 82 -17.21 9.42 0.20
CA MET A 82 -17.00 10.86 0.32
C MET A 82 -16.24 11.42 -0.87
N ILE A 83 -16.38 12.72 -1.08
CA ILE A 83 -15.62 13.47 -2.07
C ILE A 83 -14.51 14.22 -1.32
N ALA A 84 -13.30 14.19 -1.88
CA ALA A 84 -12.16 14.92 -1.33
C ALA A 84 -12.35 16.44 -1.46
N MET A 85 -11.49 17.20 -0.79
CA MET A 85 -11.50 18.67 -0.80
C MET A 85 -11.21 19.26 -2.19
N ASP A 86 -10.67 18.49 -3.13
CA ASP A 86 -10.44 18.90 -4.52
C ASP A 86 -11.69 18.76 -5.42
N GLU A 87 -12.79 18.23 -4.86
CA GLU A 87 -14.07 17.97 -5.54
C GLU A 87 -14.00 17.00 -6.73
N GLN A 88 -12.83 16.40 -7.00
CA GLN A 88 -12.57 15.54 -8.15
C GLN A 88 -12.18 14.13 -7.76
N THR A 89 -11.62 13.96 -6.57
CA THR A 89 -11.20 12.66 -6.04
C THR A 89 -12.31 12.06 -5.19
N ARG A 90 -12.72 10.84 -5.51
CA ARG A 90 -13.75 10.09 -4.77
C ARG A 90 -13.09 9.04 -3.88
N LEU A 91 -13.56 8.93 -2.65
CA LEU A 91 -13.20 7.85 -1.73
C LEU A 91 -14.43 6.98 -1.50
N GLU A 92 -14.31 5.68 -1.65
CA GLU A 92 -15.37 4.71 -1.33
C GLU A 92 -14.88 3.70 -0.30
N MET A 93 -15.75 3.38 0.65
CA MET A 93 -15.47 2.54 1.78
C MET A 93 -16.56 1.47 1.89
N LEU A 94 -16.14 0.21 1.93
CA LEU A 94 -17.02 -0.91 2.19
C LEU A 94 -16.51 -1.70 3.40
N SER A 95 -17.40 -2.16 4.24
CA SER A 95 -17.08 -2.94 5.43
C SER A 95 -18.10 -4.02 5.71
N PHE A 96 -17.60 -5.22 5.99
CA PHE A 96 -18.37 -6.43 6.21
C PHE A 96 -17.77 -7.25 7.35
N GLU A 97 -18.55 -8.19 7.85
CA GLU A 97 -18.15 -9.20 8.83
C GLU A 97 -18.68 -10.57 8.43
N THR A 98 -18.06 -11.62 8.96
CA THR A 98 -18.48 -13.02 8.77
C THR A 98 -18.28 -13.79 10.09
N PRO A 99 -18.71 -15.06 10.20
CA PRO A 99 -18.47 -15.85 11.40
C PRO A 99 -17.00 -15.92 11.84
N LYS A 100 -16.03 -15.95 10.91
CA LYS A 100 -14.58 -16.03 11.20
C LYS A 100 -13.82 -14.71 10.98
N ILE A 101 -14.44 -13.74 10.31
CA ILE A 101 -13.82 -12.45 9.97
C ILE A 101 -14.45 -11.35 10.83
N ARG A 102 -13.64 -10.72 11.68
CA ARG A 102 -14.05 -9.58 12.50
C ARG A 102 -14.36 -8.36 11.63
N LEU A 103 -13.51 -8.09 10.63
CA LEU A 103 -13.71 -6.98 9.71
C LEU A 103 -13.04 -7.25 8.37
N LEU A 104 -13.83 -7.39 7.32
CA LEU A 104 -13.42 -7.30 5.91
C LEU A 104 -13.71 -5.88 5.43
N ARG A 105 -12.69 -5.10 5.07
CA ARG A 105 -12.89 -3.72 4.63
C ARG A 105 -12.06 -3.35 3.41
N SER A 106 -12.64 -2.49 2.58
CA SER A 106 -11.98 -1.87 1.45
C SER A 106 -12.13 -0.36 1.51
N MET A 107 -11.06 0.36 1.21
CA MET A 107 -11.09 1.76 0.81
C MET A 107 -10.50 1.86 -0.60
N SER A 108 -11.27 2.44 -1.52
CA SER A 108 -10.79 2.83 -2.84
C SER A 108 -10.72 4.35 -2.93
N ILE A 109 -9.70 4.87 -3.62
CA ILE A 109 -9.57 6.28 -3.95
C ILE A 109 -9.43 6.39 -5.46
N GLU A 110 -10.37 7.05 -6.11
CA GLU A 110 -10.36 7.25 -7.55
C GLU A 110 -10.24 8.75 -7.86
N GLY A 111 -9.16 9.13 -8.54
CA GLY A 111 -8.94 10.48 -9.04
C GLY A 111 -8.14 10.49 -10.33
N GLU A 112 -8.04 11.65 -10.97
CA GLU A 112 -7.33 11.77 -12.27
C GLU A 112 -5.83 11.48 -12.17
N ALA A 113 -5.20 11.86 -11.05
CA ALA A 113 -3.76 11.74 -10.85
C ALA A 113 -3.35 10.45 -10.12
N MET A 114 -4.29 9.81 -9.41
CA MET A 114 -3.99 8.74 -8.47
C MET A 114 -5.15 7.74 -8.33
N GLN A 115 -4.80 6.48 -8.18
CA GLN A 115 -5.71 5.39 -7.82
C GLN A 115 -5.15 4.68 -6.59
N VAL A 116 -5.98 4.38 -5.60
CA VAL A 116 -5.57 3.67 -4.38
C VAL A 116 -6.55 2.54 -4.08
N LEU A 117 -6.00 1.41 -3.63
CA LEU A 117 -6.73 0.34 -2.96
C LEU A 117 -6.08 0.09 -1.58
N ASP A 118 -6.89 0.12 -0.53
CA ASP A 118 -6.56 -0.48 0.76
C ASP A 118 -7.63 -1.54 1.07
N PHE A 119 -7.26 -2.81 1.01
CA PHE A 119 -8.14 -3.95 1.22
C PHE A 119 -7.54 -4.87 2.28
N ALA A 120 -8.31 -5.27 3.28
CA ALA A 120 -7.85 -6.22 4.29
C ALA A 120 -8.97 -7.01 4.92
N ALA A 121 -8.60 -8.19 5.41
CA ALA A 121 -9.47 -9.05 6.18
C ALA A 121 -8.82 -9.31 7.54
N PHE A 122 -9.46 -8.82 8.60
CA PHE A 122 -9.04 -9.05 9.99
C PHE A 122 -9.84 -10.22 10.57
N PRO A 123 -9.20 -11.33 10.96
CA PRO A 123 -9.90 -12.45 11.55
C PRO A 123 -10.41 -12.11 12.95
N LYS A 124 -11.38 -12.87 13.45
CA LYS A 124 -11.70 -12.84 14.89
C LYS A 124 -10.57 -13.49 15.69
N PRO A 125 -10.32 -13.10 16.94
CA PRO A 125 -9.19 -13.60 17.73
C PRO A 125 -9.18 -15.11 17.98
N GLU A 126 -10.33 -15.77 17.89
CA GLU A 126 -10.48 -17.22 17.98
C GLU A 126 -9.94 -17.94 16.74
N PHE A 127 -9.60 -17.23 15.66
CA PHE A 127 -8.96 -17.78 14.48
C PHE A 127 -7.62 -17.07 14.27
N ASP A 128 -6.51 -17.76 14.50
CA ASP A 128 -5.15 -17.23 14.35
C ASP A 128 -4.70 -17.02 12.88
N LEU A 129 -5.65 -16.79 11.98
CA LEU A 129 -5.42 -16.58 10.56
C LEU A 129 -4.45 -15.41 10.30
N PRO A 130 -3.64 -15.48 9.23
CA PRO A 130 -2.96 -14.31 8.70
C PRO A 130 -3.96 -13.19 8.35
N ILE A 131 -3.52 -11.95 8.43
CA ILE A 131 -4.29 -10.78 7.99
C ILE A 131 -4.08 -10.63 6.47
N PHE A 132 -5.12 -10.79 5.67
CA PHE A 132 -5.02 -10.47 4.25
C PHE A 132 -4.81 -8.97 4.08
N CYS A 133 -3.85 -8.56 3.24
CA CYS A 133 -3.49 -7.16 3.05
C CYS A 133 -3.18 -6.86 1.57
N GLY A 134 -3.98 -5.99 0.96
CA GLY A 134 -3.75 -5.42 -0.37
C GLY A 134 -3.70 -3.89 -0.31
N ASN A 135 -2.51 -3.32 -0.37
CA ASN A 135 -2.26 -1.88 -0.38
C ASN A 135 -1.61 -1.46 -1.69
N PHE A 136 -2.40 -0.92 -2.61
CA PHE A 136 -1.95 -0.52 -3.94
C PHE A 136 -2.07 1.00 -4.09
N PHE A 137 -0.99 1.62 -4.52
CA PHE A 137 -0.93 3.05 -4.82
C PHE A 137 -0.43 3.22 -6.24
N THR A 138 -1.23 3.87 -7.08
CA THR A 138 -0.93 4.07 -8.50
C THR A 138 -1.00 5.52 -8.87
N THR A 139 -0.03 5.94 -9.68
CA THR A 139 0.04 7.23 -10.35
C THR A 139 0.34 6.99 -11.83
N ALA A 140 0.44 8.06 -12.62
CA ALA A 140 0.70 7.95 -14.06
C ALA A 140 2.01 7.19 -14.37
N ASN A 141 3.00 7.32 -13.50
CA ASN A 141 4.36 6.84 -13.78
C ASN A 141 4.79 5.66 -12.90
N MET A 142 4.10 5.43 -11.78
CA MET A 142 4.56 4.51 -10.75
C MET A 142 3.41 3.83 -10.02
N ASN A 143 3.60 2.55 -9.75
CA ASN A 143 2.79 1.73 -8.86
C ASN A 143 3.67 1.35 -7.67
N ILE A 144 3.11 1.44 -6.47
CA ILE A 144 3.72 0.96 -5.22
C ILE A 144 2.71 -0.02 -4.63
N VAL A 145 3.12 -1.27 -4.48
CA VAL A 145 2.22 -2.37 -4.14
C VAL A 145 2.79 -3.15 -2.97
N VAL A 146 1.94 -3.37 -1.97
CA VAL A 146 2.09 -4.43 -0.96
C VAL A 146 0.89 -5.35 -1.09
N LEU A 147 1.12 -6.62 -1.44
CA LEU A 147 0.13 -7.68 -1.37
C LEU A 147 0.69 -8.81 -0.50
N ASP A 148 -0.03 -9.18 0.54
CA ASP A 148 0.45 -10.18 1.49
C ASP A 148 -0.69 -10.86 2.26
N LEU A 149 -0.35 -12.00 2.84
CA LEU A 149 -1.04 -12.58 3.98
C LEU A 149 -0.15 -12.26 5.19
N ASN A 150 -0.31 -11.10 5.80
CA ASN A 150 0.54 -10.67 6.90
C ASN A 150 0.39 -11.64 8.08
N PRO A 151 1.49 -12.19 8.62
CA PRO A 151 1.39 -13.14 9.71
C PRO A 151 0.88 -12.46 10.98
N LEU A 152 -0.04 -13.13 11.68
CA LEU A 152 -0.48 -12.68 12.99
C LEU A 152 0.67 -12.79 14.00
N HIS A 153 1.39 -13.91 13.98
CA HIS A 153 2.54 -14.19 14.84
C HIS A 153 3.86 -14.18 14.06
N ASP A 154 4.94 -13.71 14.67
CA ASP A 154 6.24 -13.56 14.01
C ASP A 154 6.81 -14.88 13.45
N VAL A 155 6.81 -15.01 12.13
CA VAL A 155 7.28 -16.20 11.39
C VAL A 155 8.78 -16.43 11.43
N THR A 156 9.57 -15.46 11.92
CA THR A 156 11.02 -15.65 12.09
C THR A 156 11.36 -16.38 13.39
N SER A 157 10.54 -16.17 14.44
CA SER A 157 10.71 -16.81 15.75
C SER A 157 9.73 -17.98 15.99
N ARG A 158 8.51 -17.92 15.45
CA ARG A 158 7.45 -18.94 15.56
C ARG A 158 7.40 -19.83 14.32
N ARG A 159 8.27 -20.85 14.29
CA ARG A 159 8.34 -21.81 13.18
C ARG A 159 7.05 -22.62 13.02
N ASP A 160 6.40 -22.97 14.13
CA ASP A 160 5.09 -23.63 14.17
C ASP A 160 4.04 -22.85 13.35
N TYR A 161 3.98 -21.54 13.55
CA TYR A 161 3.06 -20.67 12.82
C TYR A 161 3.45 -20.51 11.34
N LYS A 162 4.76 -20.41 11.06
CA LYS A 162 5.28 -20.36 9.69
C LYS A 162 4.89 -21.61 8.90
N GLU A 163 5.18 -22.78 9.45
CA GLU A 163 4.92 -24.09 8.83
C GLU A 163 3.41 -24.28 8.58
N LYS A 164 2.58 -23.93 9.57
CA LYS A 164 1.11 -24.01 9.49
C LYS A 164 0.55 -23.22 8.30
N TYR A 165 1.04 -22.01 8.05
CA TYR A 165 0.38 -21.08 7.13
C TYR A 165 1.12 -20.79 5.81
N TYR A 166 2.44 -20.96 5.74
CA TYR A 166 3.22 -20.43 4.62
C TYR A 166 3.96 -21.47 3.79
N ASP A 167 4.32 -22.63 4.34
CA ASP A 167 5.15 -23.60 3.62
C ASP A 167 4.51 -24.08 2.32
N HIS A 168 3.20 -24.35 2.34
CA HIS A 168 2.44 -24.73 1.15
C HIS A 168 2.16 -23.56 0.19
N LEU A 169 2.34 -22.31 0.65
CA LEU A 169 2.17 -21.09 -0.14
C LEU A 169 3.47 -20.57 -0.76
N LEU A 170 4.64 -21.11 -0.40
CA LEU A 170 5.92 -20.70 -0.97
C LEU A 170 5.94 -20.75 -2.51
N PRO A 171 5.40 -21.80 -3.19
CA PRO A 171 5.33 -21.82 -4.65
C PRO A 171 4.53 -20.64 -5.24
N LEU A 172 3.44 -20.23 -4.58
CA LEU A 172 2.63 -19.07 -4.98
C LEU A 172 3.45 -17.78 -4.84
N GLY A 173 4.14 -17.60 -3.71
CA GLY A 173 5.05 -16.48 -3.48
C GLY A 173 6.13 -16.39 -4.55
N LEU A 174 6.82 -17.50 -4.82
CA LEU A 174 7.91 -17.56 -5.81
C LEU A 174 7.43 -17.18 -7.22
N LYS A 175 6.31 -17.74 -7.68
CA LYS A 175 5.67 -17.40 -8.96
C LYS A 175 5.54 -15.88 -9.14
N TYR A 176 5.02 -15.19 -8.12
CA TYR A 176 4.78 -13.76 -8.23
C TYR A 176 6.01 -12.88 -7.96
N THR A 177 7.01 -13.37 -7.22
CA THR A 177 8.30 -12.64 -7.09
C THR A 177 9.07 -12.52 -8.40
N GLU A 178 8.91 -13.48 -9.32
CA GLU A 178 9.48 -13.42 -10.66
C GLU A 178 8.74 -12.40 -11.56
N LEU A 179 7.41 -12.34 -11.43
CA LEU A 179 6.56 -11.49 -12.27
C LEU A 179 6.48 -10.03 -11.76
N LEU A 180 6.58 -9.83 -10.45
CA LEU A 180 6.50 -8.57 -9.72
C LEU A 180 7.77 -8.43 -8.85
N PRO A 181 8.88 -7.94 -9.43
CA PRO A 181 10.17 -7.94 -8.75
C PRO A 181 10.17 -7.01 -7.52
N TRP A 182 11.08 -7.30 -6.59
CA TRP A 182 11.23 -6.59 -5.33
C TRP A 182 11.34 -5.05 -5.51
N GLY A 183 10.58 -4.30 -4.72
CA GLY A 183 10.46 -2.83 -4.82
C GLY A 183 11.66 -2.01 -4.30
N GLY A 184 12.78 -2.66 -3.98
CA GLY A 184 13.96 -2.05 -3.36
C GLY A 184 13.74 -1.74 -1.88
N LYS A 185 14.53 -0.80 -1.33
CA LYS A 185 14.47 -0.49 0.11
C LYS A 185 13.07 -0.05 0.59
N LEU A 186 12.72 -0.48 1.80
CA LEU A 186 11.52 -0.11 2.53
C LEU A 186 11.83 0.23 3.99
N THR A 187 10.85 0.75 4.74
CA THR A 187 10.96 0.93 6.20
C THR A 187 11.32 -0.39 6.86
N SER A 188 12.45 -0.45 7.55
CA SER A 188 13.01 -1.71 8.04
C SER A 188 12.08 -2.39 9.05
N GLU A 189 11.43 -1.62 9.91
CA GLU A 189 10.51 -2.11 10.93
C GLU A 189 9.25 -2.75 10.32
N SER A 190 8.87 -2.39 9.09
CA SER A 190 7.72 -3.01 8.39
C SER A 190 7.94 -4.49 8.10
N ILE A 191 9.20 -4.95 8.03
CA ILE A 191 9.52 -6.35 7.76
C ILE A 191 9.00 -7.28 8.86
N LYS A 192 8.84 -6.77 10.09
CA LYS A 192 8.30 -7.50 11.26
C LYS A 192 6.84 -7.96 11.06
N PHE A 193 6.16 -7.47 10.03
CA PHE A 193 4.75 -7.74 9.74
C PHE A 193 4.53 -8.39 8.37
N PHE A 194 5.60 -8.72 7.65
CA PHE A 194 5.51 -9.30 6.32
C PHE A 194 5.80 -10.80 6.35
N SER A 195 5.08 -11.54 5.50
CA SER A 195 5.28 -12.97 5.35
C SER A 195 6.43 -13.30 4.37
N PRO A 196 6.89 -14.56 4.33
CA PRO A 196 7.84 -15.02 3.32
C PRO A 196 7.30 -15.01 1.89
N ILE A 197 5.98 -14.79 1.69
CA ILE A 197 5.34 -14.70 0.38
C ILE A 197 4.94 -13.27 0.00
N VAL A 198 5.32 -12.25 0.79
CA VAL A 198 4.96 -10.85 0.52
C VAL A 198 5.37 -10.41 -0.88
N ILE A 199 4.48 -9.70 -1.57
CA ILE A 199 4.77 -8.95 -2.79
C ILE A 199 4.90 -7.48 -2.40
N TRP A 200 6.13 -7.05 -2.15
CA TRP A 200 6.51 -5.65 -2.13
C TRP A 200 7.17 -5.31 -3.46
N THR A 201 6.50 -4.51 -4.29
CA THR A 201 6.97 -4.17 -5.63
C THR A 201 6.72 -2.70 -5.98
N LYS A 202 7.58 -2.19 -6.88
CA LYS A 202 7.38 -0.91 -7.55
C LYS A 202 7.57 -1.10 -9.04
N PHE A 203 6.64 -0.61 -9.85
CA PHE A 203 6.74 -0.75 -11.31
C PHE A 203 6.04 0.39 -12.05
N SER A 204 6.51 0.67 -13.26
CA SER A 204 5.84 1.63 -14.15
C SER A 204 4.53 1.08 -14.71
N SER A 205 3.53 1.96 -14.85
CA SER A 205 2.18 1.60 -15.28
C SER A 205 2.15 1.02 -16.70
N SER A 206 1.62 -0.19 -16.84
CA SER A 206 1.34 -0.86 -18.12
C SER A 206 0.20 -1.87 -17.96
N ASN A 207 -0.59 -2.15 -19.01
CA ASN A 207 -1.70 -3.11 -18.94
C ASN A 207 -1.22 -4.48 -18.45
N SER A 208 -0.13 -5.00 -19.04
CA SER A 208 0.43 -6.29 -18.65
C SER A 208 0.79 -6.39 -17.16
N LYS A 209 1.31 -5.32 -16.55
CA LYS A 209 1.64 -5.33 -15.11
C LYS A 209 0.40 -5.25 -14.23
N HIS A 210 -0.63 -4.54 -14.65
CA HIS A 210 -1.91 -4.51 -13.93
C HIS A 210 -2.66 -5.83 -14.03
N GLU A 211 -2.61 -6.51 -15.18
CA GLU A 211 -3.14 -7.86 -15.35
C GLU A 211 -2.43 -8.85 -14.41
N VAL A 212 -1.10 -8.81 -14.35
CA VAL A 212 -0.31 -9.63 -13.40
C VAL A 212 -0.67 -9.30 -11.95
N LEU A 213 -0.81 -8.02 -11.59
CA LEU A 213 -1.22 -7.61 -10.24
C LEU A 213 -2.62 -8.13 -9.89
N TYR A 214 -3.55 -8.07 -10.85
CA TYR A 214 -4.90 -8.61 -10.66
C TYR A 214 -4.89 -10.13 -10.47
N SER A 215 -4.13 -10.86 -11.29
CA SER A 215 -3.94 -12.30 -11.08
C SER A 215 -3.32 -12.62 -9.72
N ALA A 216 -2.31 -11.86 -9.30
CA ALA A 216 -1.68 -12.01 -7.98
C ALA A 216 -2.69 -11.83 -6.86
N PHE A 217 -3.47 -10.74 -6.90
CA PHE A 217 -4.51 -10.48 -5.91
C PHE A 217 -5.54 -11.61 -5.85
N MET A 218 -6.02 -12.08 -7.01
CA MET A 218 -7.00 -13.17 -7.04
C MET A 218 -6.45 -14.46 -6.43
N GLU A 219 -5.23 -14.87 -6.78
CA GLU A 219 -4.65 -16.11 -6.25
C GLU A 219 -4.29 -16.00 -4.77
N TYR A 220 -3.77 -14.87 -4.30
CA TYR A 220 -3.49 -14.63 -2.88
C TYR A 220 -4.78 -14.61 -2.07
N TYR A 221 -5.83 -13.97 -2.57
CA TYR A 221 -7.10 -13.89 -1.84
C TYR A 221 -7.80 -15.25 -1.77
N LYS A 222 -7.75 -16.04 -2.85
CA LYS A 222 -8.24 -17.44 -2.84
C LYS A 222 -7.47 -18.30 -1.86
N ALA A 223 -6.13 -18.22 -1.86
CA ALA A 223 -5.31 -18.94 -0.89
C ALA A 223 -5.67 -18.56 0.56
N TRP A 224 -5.92 -17.27 0.83
CA TRP A 224 -6.37 -16.83 2.14
C TRP A 224 -7.76 -17.36 2.51
N LEU A 225 -8.70 -17.43 1.56
CA LEU A 225 -10.03 -18.03 1.79
C LEU A 225 -9.93 -19.54 2.07
N GLU A 226 -9.04 -20.26 1.38
CA GLU A 226 -8.77 -21.68 1.66
C GLU A 226 -8.22 -21.88 3.09
N LEU A 227 -7.32 -21.00 3.55
CA LEU A 227 -6.87 -20.99 4.94
C LEU A 227 -8.03 -20.72 5.90
N MET A 228 -8.90 -19.76 5.58
CA MET A 228 -10.07 -19.41 6.41
C MET A 228 -11.03 -20.59 6.55
N GLU A 229 -11.26 -21.36 5.49
CA GLU A 229 -12.09 -22.57 5.55
C GLU A 229 -11.51 -23.61 6.50
N GLN A 230 -10.20 -23.84 6.40
CA GLN A 230 -9.45 -24.82 7.20
C GLN A 230 -9.19 -24.36 8.65
N ALA A 231 -9.35 -23.07 8.94
CA ALA A 231 -9.10 -22.51 10.26
C ALA A 231 -10.00 -23.15 11.33
N VAL A 232 -9.36 -23.71 12.35
CA VAL A 232 -10.00 -24.26 13.54
C VAL A 232 -10.09 -23.15 14.58
N GLU A 233 -11.23 -23.10 15.27
CA GLU A 233 -11.46 -22.16 16.38
C GLU A 233 -10.59 -22.55 17.58
N ASP A 234 -9.77 -21.61 18.05
CA ASP A 234 -9.04 -21.73 19.31
C ASP A 234 -10.02 -21.62 20.47
N THR A 235 -10.06 -22.64 21.33
CA THR A 235 -10.89 -22.64 22.54
C THR A 235 -10.11 -22.34 23.81
N ASP A 236 -8.78 -22.22 23.72
CA ASP A 236 -7.91 -21.86 24.85
C ASP A 236 -7.91 -20.33 25.05
N PRO A 237 -8.44 -19.81 26.18
CA PRO A 237 -8.47 -18.37 26.43
C PRO A 237 -7.09 -17.70 26.37
N SER A 238 -6.02 -18.40 26.74
CA SER A 238 -4.66 -17.85 26.70
C SER A 238 -4.17 -17.64 25.26
N GLN A 239 -4.48 -18.58 24.36
CA GLN A 239 -4.14 -18.48 22.95
C GLN A 239 -4.99 -17.39 22.26
N ILE A 240 -6.29 -17.32 22.56
CA ILE A 240 -7.17 -16.26 22.05
C ILE A 240 -6.64 -14.88 22.49
N THR A 241 -6.19 -14.75 23.74
CA THR A 241 -5.62 -13.50 24.27
C THR A 241 -4.32 -13.14 23.53
N CYS A 242 -3.47 -14.14 23.23
CA CYS A 242 -2.27 -13.94 22.44
C CYS A 242 -2.58 -13.49 20.99
N ASN A 243 -3.58 -14.10 20.35
CA ASN A 243 -4.04 -13.73 19.01
C ASN A 243 -4.60 -12.30 18.97
N LEU A 244 -5.41 -11.95 19.97
CA LEU A 244 -5.99 -10.62 20.15
C LEU A 244 -4.89 -9.56 20.33
N GLU A 245 -3.91 -9.81 21.19
CA GLU A 245 -2.81 -8.88 21.40
C GLU A 245 -1.92 -8.74 20.16
N ALA A 246 -1.66 -9.83 19.43
CA ALA A 246 -0.91 -9.79 18.19
C ALA A 246 -1.61 -8.95 17.11
N GLN A 247 -2.94 -9.10 16.97
CA GLN A 247 -3.74 -8.28 16.05
C GLN A 247 -3.75 -6.81 16.48
N HIS A 248 -3.93 -6.54 17.77
CA HIS A 248 -3.91 -5.19 18.33
C HIS A 248 -2.56 -4.49 18.07
N ARG A 249 -1.44 -5.18 18.30
CA ARG A 249 -0.09 -4.68 17.98
C ARG A 249 0.06 -4.32 16.50
N TYR A 250 -0.46 -5.16 15.60
CA TYR A 250 -0.44 -4.89 14.15
C TYR A 250 -1.25 -3.63 13.80
N LEU A 251 -2.49 -3.52 14.30
CA LEU A 251 -3.35 -2.36 14.04
C LEU A 251 -2.73 -1.07 14.56
N THR A 252 -2.20 -1.11 15.78
CA THR A 252 -1.51 0.03 16.42
C THR A 252 -0.28 0.48 15.62
N TRP A 253 0.52 -0.46 15.11
CA TRP A 253 1.63 -0.13 14.21
C TRP A 253 1.16 0.59 12.95
N ARG A 254 0.17 0.01 12.25
CA ARG A 254 -0.32 0.53 10.99
C ARG A 254 -0.98 1.90 11.16
N ALA A 255 -1.84 2.08 12.17
CA ALA A 255 -2.51 3.36 12.41
C ALA A 255 -1.58 4.51 12.80
N GLU A 256 -0.35 4.21 13.24
CA GLU A 256 0.64 5.23 13.56
C GLU A 256 1.61 5.47 12.39
N LYS A 257 2.08 4.41 11.71
CA LYS A 257 3.22 4.47 10.76
C LYS A 257 2.88 4.17 9.30
N ASP A 258 1.63 3.90 8.95
CA ASP A 258 1.24 3.60 7.56
C ASP A 258 1.59 4.76 6.59
N PRO A 259 2.16 4.45 5.42
CA PRO A 259 2.59 5.47 4.48
C PRO A 259 1.47 6.31 3.87
N GLY A 260 0.23 5.81 3.87
CA GLY A 260 -0.94 6.44 3.26
C GLY A 260 -1.48 7.65 4.02
N HIS A 261 -1.06 7.87 5.28
CA HIS A 261 -1.61 8.94 6.13
C HIS A 261 -1.52 10.33 5.49
N GLY A 262 -0.36 10.65 4.90
CA GLY A 262 -0.15 11.96 4.26
C GLY A 262 -1.07 12.19 3.05
N VAL A 263 -1.42 11.12 2.32
CA VAL A 263 -2.36 11.20 1.20
C VAL A 263 -3.77 11.50 1.72
N LEU A 264 -4.23 10.77 2.73
CA LEU A 264 -5.54 10.99 3.34
C LEU A 264 -5.67 12.40 3.92
N LYS A 265 -4.68 12.86 4.69
CA LYS A 265 -4.67 14.21 5.26
C LYS A 265 -4.80 15.30 4.19
N ARG A 266 -4.15 15.13 3.04
CA ARG A 266 -4.25 16.08 1.92
C ARG A 266 -5.61 16.03 1.22
N LEU A 267 -6.25 14.86 1.15
CA LEU A 267 -7.52 14.69 0.46
C LEU A 267 -8.72 15.13 1.31
N ILE A 268 -8.74 14.79 2.60
CA ILE A 268 -9.92 14.95 3.47
C ILE A 268 -9.66 15.75 4.76
N GLY A 269 -8.44 16.28 4.93
CA GLY A 269 -8.06 17.06 6.09
C GLY A 269 -7.67 16.21 7.31
N GLU A 270 -6.94 16.80 8.24
CA GLU A 270 -6.32 16.12 9.39
C GLU A 270 -7.34 15.37 10.26
N LYS A 271 -8.45 16.03 10.62
CA LYS A 271 -9.45 15.47 11.55
C LYS A 271 -10.13 14.24 10.98
N LEU A 272 -10.60 14.30 9.73
CA LEU A 272 -11.27 13.18 9.08
C LEU A 272 -10.28 12.06 8.74
N ALA A 273 -9.06 12.39 8.32
CA ALA A 273 -8.03 11.39 8.08
C ALA A 273 -7.70 10.59 9.35
N LYS A 274 -7.59 11.24 10.51
CA LYS A 274 -7.39 10.55 11.80
C LYS A 274 -8.56 9.64 12.16
N ASP A 275 -9.80 10.13 12.03
CA ASP A 275 -11.00 9.32 12.29
C ASP A 275 -11.05 8.11 11.35
N LEU A 276 -10.85 8.30 10.04
CA LEU A 276 -10.89 7.21 9.06
C LEU A 276 -9.78 6.17 9.30
N LEU A 277 -8.57 6.61 9.62
CA LEU A 277 -7.45 5.71 9.92
C LEU A 277 -7.75 4.85 11.14
N ARG A 278 -8.11 5.48 12.25
CA ARG A 278 -8.28 4.79 13.53
C ARG A 278 -9.55 3.95 13.58
N ASN A 279 -10.67 4.53 13.12
CA ASN A 279 -12.00 3.98 13.36
C ASN A 279 -12.55 3.16 12.18
N PHE A 280 -11.89 3.18 11.01
CA PHE A 280 -12.28 2.37 9.85
C PHE A 280 -11.14 1.47 9.37
N LEU A 281 -10.03 2.05 8.87
CA LEU A 281 -8.94 1.27 8.24
C LEU A 281 -8.28 0.30 9.22
N PHE A 282 -8.12 0.73 10.46
CA PHE A 282 -7.53 -0.03 11.56
C PHE A 282 -8.47 -0.14 12.77
N SER A 283 -9.79 -0.21 12.52
CA SER A 283 -10.79 -0.45 13.58
C SER A 283 -10.43 -1.71 14.39
N GLY A 284 -10.48 -1.60 15.71
CA GLY A 284 -10.00 -2.60 16.66
C GLY A 284 -8.94 -2.06 17.63
N ILE A 285 -8.36 -0.87 17.40
CA ILE A 285 -7.31 -0.34 18.29
C ILE A 285 -7.87 0.00 19.68
N ASP A 286 -9.08 0.53 19.76
CA ASP A 286 -9.69 0.89 21.04
C ASP A 286 -10.40 -0.30 21.71
N GLU A 287 -10.76 -1.32 20.91
CA GLU A 287 -11.58 -2.45 21.35
C GLU A 287 -10.76 -3.71 21.68
N LEU A 288 -9.65 -3.96 20.96
CA LEU A 288 -8.84 -5.17 21.12
C LEU A 288 -7.76 -5.03 22.18
N GLY A 289 -7.47 -3.85 22.71
CA GLY A 289 -6.43 -3.71 23.72
C GLY A 289 -6.29 -2.30 24.26
N SER A 290 -5.46 -2.16 25.30
CA SER A 290 -5.20 -0.89 25.97
C SER A 290 -3.75 -0.42 25.85
N LYS A 291 -2.85 -1.27 25.33
CA LYS A 291 -1.43 -0.93 25.11
C LYS A 291 -1.30 0.15 24.03
N THR A 292 -0.56 1.19 24.35
CA THR A 292 -0.25 2.29 23.43
C THR A 292 0.79 1.88 22.38
N PHE A 293 1.02 2.73 21.39
CA PHE A 293 2.10 2.53 20.42
C PHE A 293 3.48 2.39 21.10
N LEU A 294 3.77 3.20 22.13
CA LEU A 294 5.05 3.15 22.83
C LEU A 294 5.20 1.92 23.75
N ASP A 295 4.10 1.30 24.18
CA ASP A 295 4.15 0.03 24.92
C ASP A 295 4.63 -1.11 24.01
N TYR A 296 4.28 -1.09 22.72
CA TYR A 296 4.72 -2.09 21.74
C TYR A 296 6.05 -1.76 21.05
N PHE A 297 6.31 -0.47 20.85
CA PHE A 297 7.44 0.03 20.06
C PHE A 297 8.20 1.12 20.84
N PRO A 298 8.77 0.79 22.01
CA PRO A 298 9.45 1.75 22.87
C PRO A 298 10.64 2.42 22.19
N GLU A 299 11.21 1.81 21.14
CA GLU A 299 12.28 2.40 20.33
C GLU A 299 11.88 3.71 19.62
N TYR A 300 10.58 4.04 19.57
CA TYR A 300 10.05 5.29 19.03
C TYR A 300 9.84 6.38 20.10
N SER A 301 10.11 6.11 21.38
CA SER A 301 10.01 7.13 22.42
C SER A 301 11.11 8.18 22.24
N ILE A 302 10.76 9.46 22.34
CA ILE A 302 11.75 10.57 22.45
C ILE A 302 11.79 11.10 23.90
N GLU A 303 12.74 11.99 24.19
CA GLU A 303 13.06 12.43 25.57
C GLU A 303 11.87 13.00 26.36
N ASP A 304 10.90 13.61 25.67
CA ASP A 304 9.69 14.18 26.30
C ASP A 304 8.54 13.17 26.50
N GLY A 305 8.76 11.89 26.16
CA GLY A 305 7.77 10.82 26.26
C GLY A 305 6.79 10.74 25.11
N THR A 306 6.92 11.58 24.07
CA THR A 306 6.08 11.51 22.86
C THR A 306 6.62 10.52 21.82
N ILE A 307 5.83 10.28 20.77
CA ILE A 307 6.19 9.37 19.67
C ILE A 307 7.06 10.12 18.66
N ASN A 308 8.20 9.55 18.31
CA ASN A 308 9.05 10.06 17.24
C ASN A 308 8.29 10.12 15.90
N GLU A 309 8.21 11.30 15.29
CA GLU A 309 7.48 11.53 14.03
C GLU A 309 8.09 10.79 12.84
N LYS A 310 9.37 10.37 12.92
CA LYS A 310 9.99 9.56 11.86
C LYS A 310 9.17 8.29 11.65
N ARG A 311 9.02 7.91 10.38
CA ARG A 311 8.41 6.61 10.02
C ARG A 311 9.27 5.43 10.50
N SER A 312 10.58 5.61 10.47
CA SER A 312 11.57 4.58 10.75
C SER A 312 12.68 5.16 11.61
N ILE A 313 13.02 4.46 12.69
CA ILE A 313 14.14 4.79 13.57
C ILE A 313 15.42 4.15 13.02
N ILE A 314 15.30 2.95 12.44
CA ILE A 314 16.39 2.21 11.81
C ILE A 314 16.76 2.80 10.43
N GLY A 315 15.76 3.34 9.73
CA GLY A 315 15.87 3.79 8.35
C GLY A 315 15.41 2.74 7.34
N LYS A 316 15.59 3.03 6.05
CA LYS A 316 15.18 2.11 4.99
C LYS A 316 16.25 1.05 4.72
N GLY A 317 15.86 -0.23 4.80
CA GLY A 317 16.71 -1.40 4.59
C GLY A 317 16.18 -2.31 3.48
N PHE A 318 16.81 -3.48 3.33
CA PHE A 318 16.40 -4.56 2.42
C PHE A 318 16.32 -4.14 0.95
N GLU A 319 17.46 -3.76 0.35
CA GLU A 319 17.55 -3.47 -1.09
C GLU A 319 17.12 -4.69 -1.94
N ASN A 320 17.42 -5.90 -1.46
CA ASN A 320 16.97 -7.16 -2.04
C ASN A 320 15.91 -7.82 -1.15
N ARG A 321 15.14 -8.75 -1.72
CA ARG A 321 14.16 -9.57 -0.98
C ARG A 321 14.88 -10.28 0.19
N PRO A 322 14.41 -10.13 1.45
CA PRO A 322 15.10 -10.68 2.61
C PRO A 322 14.65 -12.11 2.98
N TRP A 323 13.98 -12.82 2.06
CA TRP A 323 13.68 -14.25 2.19
C TRP A 323 14.28 -15.00 1.02
N ASP A 324 14.83 -16.18 1.30
CA ASP A 324 15.29 -17.10 0.27
C ASP A 324 14.12 -17.88 -0.37
N LYS A 325 14.45 -18.82 -1.26
CA LYS A 325 13.45 -19.62 -1.98
C LYS A 325 12.65 -20.59 -1.10
N ASN A 326 13.14 -20.88 0.11
CA ASN A 326 12.47 -21.72 1.10
C ASN A 326 11.71 -20.86 2.13
N GLY A 327 11.60 -19.55 1.88
CA GLY A 327 10.99 -18.62 2.81
C GLY A 327 11.78 -18.43 4.11
N GLU A 328 13.06 -18.79 4.14
CA GLU A 328 13.94 -18.50 5.27
C GLU A 328 14.40 -17.06 5.22
N PHE A 329 14.35 -16.37 6.36
CA PHE A 329 14.77 -14.99 6.45
C PHE A 329 16.31 -14.89 6.37
N ILE A 330 16.80 -14.18 5.37
CA ILE A 330 18.22 -13.96 5.08
C ILE A 330 18.60 -12.47 5.09
N GLY A 331 17.68 -11.60 5.52
CA GLY A 331 17.99 -10.19 5.70
C GLY A 331 19.08 -10.02 6.76
N ASN A 332 20.16 -9.30 6.44
CA ASN A 332 21.19 -8.98 7.41
C ASN A 332 20.53 -8.45 8.70
N ASP A 333 20.85 -9.08 9.83
CA ASP A 333 20.38 -8.67 11.14
C ASP A 333 20.70 -7.17 11.29
N LEU A 334 19.68 -6.33 11.51
CA LEU A 334 19.81 -4.87 11.59
C LEU A 334 20.58 -4.41 12.85
N ARG A 335 21.33 -5.32 13.45
CA ARG A 335 22.27 -5.12 14.55
C ARG A 335 23.69 -4.99 13.97
N ASN A 336 23.98 -3.83 13.42
CA ASN A 336 25.32 -3.25 13.41
C ASN A 336 25.20 -1.74 13.56
#